data_AF-A0A088EU23-F1
#
_entry.id   AF-A0A088EU23-F1
#
_cell.length_a   1.000
_cell.length_b   1.000
_cell.length_c   1.000
_cell.angle_alpha   90.00
_cell.angle_beta   90.00
_cell.angle_gamma   90.00
#
_symmetry.space_group_name_H-M   'P 1'
#
loop_
_entity.id
_entity.type
_entity.pdbx_description
1 polymer ?
#
loop_
_entity_poly.entity_id
_entity_poly.type
_entity_poly.pdbx_seq_one_letter_code
_entity_poly.pdbx_strand_id
1 'polypeptide(L)'
;MPVENEKINPKLATYAIINNKMTPIIYSATKPESEASNGRQTSFNFSNNGGDFFIIKEKINEGDFALLVNQKFIDDNKFSPFKKTEKETCHQTKTTLSNKYNRHITKSLTIAELNNQDEINLTLFEVKNDSALAVLSYLHNNQIITLDFPAKYDEMSTWRVDDGGIFDFENLQVLSIFQSGKSIKIATVFWGAEGYNLNFYESTAGVFKSIAEAYGYSAPQ
;
A
#
# COMPACT_ATOMS: atom_id res chain seq x y z
N MET A 1 -3.04 -15.03 10.68
CA MET A 1 -3.56 -14.22 11.80
C MET A 1 -3.28 -12.77 11.44
N PRO A 2 -4.28 -11.88 11.40
CA PRO A 2 -4.03 -10.46 11.22
C PRO A 2 -3.09 -9.99 12.33
N VAL A 3 -1.99 -9.35 11.97
CA VAL A 3 -1.12 -8.72 12.95
C VAL A 3 -1.83 -7.42 13.36
N GLU A 4 -2.66 -7.48 14.40
CA GLU A 4 -3.28 -6.28 15.00
C GLU A 4 -2.33 -5.52 15.95
N ASN A 5 -1.12 -6.06 16.16
CA ASN A 5 -0.19 -5.62 17.21
C ASN A 5 0.42 -4.22 16.99
N GLU A 6 0.24 -3.59 15.83
CA GLU A 6 0.77 -2.24 15.55
C GLU A 6 -0.29 -1.13 15.44
N LYS A 7 -1.57 -1.41 15.73
CA LYS A 7 -2.59 -0.33 15.74
C LYS A 7 -2.31 0.64 16.88
N ILE A 8 -2.04 1.90 16.55
CA ILE A 8 -1.90 2.96 17.55
C ILE A 8 -3.25 3.29 18.17
N ASN A 9 -3.26 3.75 19.42
CA ASN A 9 -4.43 4.43 19.97
C ASN A 9 -4.64 5.75 19.17
N PRO A 10 -5.80 5.96 18.54
CA PRO A 10 -6.08 7.15 17.72
C PRO A 10 -5.80 8.47 18.44
N LYS A 11 -6.04 8.54 19.75
CA LYS A 11 -5.80 9.74 20.57
C LYS A 11 -4.32 10.10 20.73
N LEU A 12 -3.42 9.14 20.46
CA LEU A 12 -1.97 9.33 20.52
C LEU A 12 -1.37 9.70 19.16
N ALA A 13 -2.16 9.70 18.09
CA ALA A 13 -1.68 10.11 16.77
C ALA A 13 -1.35 11.60 16.77
N THR A 14 -0.18 11.95 16.24
CA THR A 14 0.31 13.34 16.14
C THR A 14 0.46 13.78 14.68
N TYR A 15 0.62 12.82 13.75
CA TYR A 15 0.70 13.06 12.33
C TYR A 15 -0.18 12.11 11.54
N ALA A 16 -0.63 12.57 10.37
CA ALA A 16 -1.12 11.73 9.30
C ALA A 16 -0.14 11.82 8.14
N ILE A 17 0.19 10.67 7.53
CA ILE A 17 0.86 10.65 6.24
C ILE A 17 -0.20 10.53 5.16
N ILE A 18 -0.34 11.57 4.35
CA ILE A 18 -1.36 11.70 3.30
C ILE A 18 -0.65 12.09 2.01
N ASN A 19 -0.90 11.37 0.92
CA ASN A 19 -0.26 11.63 -0.39
C ASN A 19 1.26 11.81 -0.29
N ASN A 20 1.93 10.93 0.44
CA ASN A 20 3.38 10.99 0.66
C ASN A 20 3.85 12.34 1.25
N LYS A 21 3.03 12.94 2.12
CA LYS A 21 3.37 14.12 2.92
C LYS A 21 2.99 13.89 4.37
N MET A 22 3.88 14.26 5.28
CA MET A 22 3.60 14.26 6.72
C MET A 22 2.87 15.55 7.11
N THR A 23 1.68 15.39 7.70
CA THR A 23 0.80 16.49 8.07
C THR A 23 0.45 16.40 9.55
N PRO A 24 0.64 17.46 10.35
CA PRO A 24 0.22 17.49 11.75
C PRO A 24 -1.30 17.39 11.86
N ILE A 25 -1.76 16.60 12.82
CA ILE A 25 -3.19 16.38 13.08
C ILE A 25 -3.49 16.56 14.57
N ILE A 26 -4.76 16.82 14.88
CA ILE A 26 -5.25 16.89 16.26
C ILE A 26 -6.46 15.98 16.37
N TYR A 27 -6.43 15.03 17.31
CA TYR A 27 -7.60 14.22 17.61
C TYR A 27 -8.75 15.12 18.10
N SER A 28 -9.93 14.94 17.52
CA SER A 28 -11.12 15.72 17.85
C SER A 28 -12.07 14.92 18.74
N ALA A 29 -12.63 13.83 18.20
CA ALA A 29 -13.61 13.00 18.89
C ALA A 29 -13.79 11.66 18.18
N THR A 30 -14.34 10.68 18.89
CA THR A 30 -14.91 9.47 18.30
C THR A 30 -16.41 9.69 18.16
N LYS A 31 -16.98 9.36 17.00
CA LYS A 31 -18.43 9.46 16.75
C LYS A 31 -18.99 8.08 16.39
N PRO A 32 -20.22 7.77 16.83
CA PRO A 32 -20.91 6.58 16.34
C PRO A 32 -21.27 6.77 14.85
N GLU A 33 -21.45 5.65 14.16
CA GLU A 33 -22.05 5.66 12.83
C GLU A 33 -23.51 6.15 12.92
N SER A 34 -23.92 6.96 11.95
CA SER A 34 -25.30 7.47 11.88
C SER A 34 -26.23 6.48 11.18
N GLU A 35 -27.52 6.55 11.46
CA GLU A 35 -28.56 5.75 10.77
C GLU A 35 -28.63 6.02 9.26
N ALA A 36 -28.11 7.16 8.79
CA ALA A 36 -28.05 7.51 7.38
C ALA A 36 -26.82 6.92 6.65
N SER A 37 -25.94 6.20 7.37
CA SER A 37 -24.79 5.54 6.74
C SER A 37 -25.26 4.46 5.79
N ASN A 38 -24.66 4.42 4.61
CA ASN A 38 -24.86 3.34 3.65
C ASN A 38 -23.77 2.24 3.77
N GLY A 39 -22.97 2.28 4.85
CA GLY A 39 -21.88 1.34 5.13
C GLY A 39 -20.64 1.47 4.25
N ARG A 40 -20.63 2.41 3.28
CA ARG A 40 -19.49 2.62 2.36
C ARG A 40 -18.48 3.61 2.94
N GLN A 41 -17.20 3.31 2.76
CA GLN A 41 -16.08 4.16 3.15
C GLN A 41 -15.65 5.06 1.97
N THR A 42 -16.57 5.91 1.52
CA THR A 42 -16.35 6.93 0.47
C THR A 42 -16.46 8.33 1.07
N SER A 43 -15.92 9.34 0.36
CA SER A 43 -16.05 10.74 0.78
C SER A 43 -17.50 11.19 0.89
N PHE A 44 -18.38 10.71 0.00
CA PHE A 44 -19.81 11.04 0.01
C PHE A 44 -20.57 10.52 1.24
N ASN A 45 -20.08 9.46 1.89
CA ASN A 45 -20.68 8.91 3.11
C ASN A 45 -19.92 9.36 4.38
N PHE A 46 -18.89 10.20 4.27
CA PHE A 46 -17.99 10.54 5.37
C PHE A 46 -18.71 11.14 6.59
N SER A 47 -19.69 12.01 6.39
CA SER A 47 -20.45 12.61 7.49
C SER A 47 -21.29 11.61 8.29
N ASN A 48 -21.58 10.46 7.69
CA ASN A 48 -22.45 9.43 8.24
C ASN A 48 -21.65 8.28 8.87
N ASN A 49 -20.40 8.11 8.45
CA ASN A 49 -19.50 7.07 8.95
C ASN A 49 -19.13 7.32 10.42
N GLY A 50 -19.12 6.24 11.20
CA GLY A 50 -18.56 6.24 12.54
C GLY A 50 -17.03 6.18 12.53
N GLY A 51 -16.41 6.53 13.65
CA GLY A 51 -14.97 6.40 13.83
C GLY A 51 -14.33 7.59 14.52
N ASP A 52 -13.00 7.64 14.46
CA ASP A 52 -12.18 8.70 15.04
C ASP A 52 -11.97 9.85 14.06
N PHE A 53 -12.29 11.06 14.51
CA PHE A 53 -12.18 12.27 13.73
C PHE A 53 -10.95 13.07 14.15
N PHE A 54 -10.28 13.63 13.16
CA PHE A 54 -9.09 14.45 13.32
C PHE A 54 -9.27 15.80 12.64
N ILE A 55 -8.64 16.83 13.21
CA ILE A 55 -8.55 18.16 12.61
C ILE A 55 -7.20 18.27 11.90
N ILE A 56 -7.26 18.70 10.65
CA ILE A 56 -6.10 18.98 9.80
C ILE A 56 -6.21 20.44 9.36
N LYS A 57 -5.12 21.20 9.51
CA LYS A 57 -5.10 22.62 9.10
C LYS A 57 -4.91 22.80 7.60
N GLU A 58 -4.21 21.87 6.98
CA GLU A 58 -3.96 21.86 5.54
C GLU A 58 -5.18 21.33 4.78
N LYS A 59 -5.40 21.84 3.57
CA LYS A 59 -6.39 21.28 2.65
C LYS A 59 -5.87 19.95 2.09
N ILE A 60 -6.70 18.92 2.17
CA ILE A 60 -6.46 17.59 1.60
C ILE A 60 -7.55 17.27 0.56
N ASN A 61 -7.32 16.29 -0.31
CA ASN A 61 -8.36 15.86 -1.23
C ASN A 61 -9.31 14.88 -0.54
N GLU A 62 -10.57 14.93 -0.93
CA GLU A 62 -11.55 13.94 -0.51
C GLU A 62 -11.19 12.57 -1.07
N GLY A 63 -11.35 11.52 -0.26
CA GLY A 63 -11.03 10.14 -0.65
C GLY A 63 -9.55 9.76 -0.55
N ASP A 64 -8.68 10.68 -0.12
CA ASP A 64 -7.29 10.34 0.18
C ASP A 64 -7.17 9.39 1.39
N PHE A 65 -6.17 8.53 1.38
CA PHE A 65 -5.82 7.68 2.51
C PHE A 65 -4.84 8.38 3.46
N ALA A 66 -5.05 8.14 4.76
CA ALA A 66 -4.18 8.64 5.82
C ALA A 66 -3.62 7.48 6.65
N LEU A 67 -2.29 7.42 6.78
CA LEU A 67 -1.65 6.59 7.80
C LEU A 67 -1.44 7.44 9.06
N LEU A 68 -2.11 7.09 10.14
CA LEU A 68 -1.99 7.77 11.43
C LEU A 68 -0.77 7.25 12.20
N VAL A 69 0.09 8.17 12.64
CA VAL A 69 1.33 7.84 13.37
C VAL A 69 1.53 8.79 14.54
N ASN A 70 2.30 8.37 15.54
CA ASN A 70 2.72 9.21 16.65
C ASN A 70 4.19 9.65 16.49
N GLN A 71 4.63 10.59 17.34
CA GLN A 71 6.01 11.10 17.29
C GLN A 71 7.05 9.98 17.44
N LYS A 72 6.83 9.06 18.39
CA LYS A 72 7.75 7.93 18.62
C LYS A 72 7.96 7.10 17.35
N PHE A 73 6.89 6.83 16.61
CA PHE A 73 6.98 6.09 15.36
C PHE A 73 7.86 6.82 14.34
N ILE A 74 7.71 8.15 14.21
CA ILE A 74 8.52 8.98 13.30
C ILE A 74 9.99 9.01 13.73
N ASP A 75 10.25 9.05 15.04
CA ASP A 75 11.61 9.04 15.58
C ASP A 75 12.31 7.70 15.28
N ASP A 76 11.58 6.59 15.40
CA ASP A 76 12.09 5.23 15.17
C ASP A 76 12.11 4.84 13.67
N ASN A 77 11.26 5.47 12.85
CA ASN A 77 11.06 5.17 11.44
C ASN A 77 11.08 6.48 10.64
N LYS A 78 12.24 6.79 10.05
CA LYS A 78 12.42 8.00 9.26
C LYS A 78 11.51 7.95 8.04
N PHE A 79 10.62 8.93 7.93
CA PHE A 79 9.79 9.10 6.74
C PHE A 79 10.67 9.37 5.51
N SER A 80 10.40 8.62 4.43
CA SER A 80 11.16 8.67 3.18
C SER A 80 10.25 9.08 2.04
N PRO A 81 10.16 10.40 1.74
CA PRO A 81 9.43 10.88 0.59
C PRO A 81 9.95 10.23 -0.70
N PHE A 82 9.01 9.82 -1.56
CA PHE A 82 9.31 9.32 -2.89
C PHE A 82 8.63 10.14 -3.99
N LYS A 83 9.10 9.98 -5.22
CA LYS A 83 8.43 10.49 -6.42
C LYS A 83 7.64 9.36 -7.05
N LYS A 84 6.33 9.56 -7.25
CA LYS A 84 5.50 8.68 -8.10
C LYS A 84 6.01 8.78 -9.54
N THR A 85 6.24 7.64 -10.18
CA THR A 85 6.68 7.58 -11.56
C THR A 85 6.09 6.36 -12.24
N GLU A 86 6.06 6.36 -13.57
CA GLU A 86 5.73 5.18 -14.36
C GLU A 86 6.77 5.12 -15.48
N LYS A 87 7.77 4.28 -15.26
CA LYS A 87 8.83 4.03 -16.24
C LYS A 87 9.15 2.55 -16.27
N GLU A 88 9.73 2.10 -17.36
CA GLU A 88 10.22 0.73 -17.47
C GLU A 88 11.22 0.41 -16.36
N THR A 89 11.03 -0.72 -15.67
CA THR A 89 11.97 -1.18 -14.63
C THR A 89 13.35 -1.42 -15.22
N CYS A 90 14.41 -1.03 -14.48
CA CYS A 90 15.78 -1.21 -14.95
C CYS A 90 16.15 -2.69 -15.22
N HIS A 91 17.06 -2.89 -16.17
CA HIS A 91 17.45 -4.24 -16.64
C HIS A 91 17.98 -5.14 -15.51
N GLN A 92 18.71 -4.57 -14.55
CA GLN A 92 19.27 -5.31 -13.41
C GLN A 92 18.17 -5.90 -12.53
N THR A 93 17.14 -5.12 -12.19
CA THR A 93 16.00 -5.58 -11.40
C THR A 93 15.24 -6.68 -12.13
N LYS A 94 14.93 -6.48 -13.43
CA LYS A 94 14.26 -7.50 -14.26
C LYS A 94 15.06 -8.81 -14.31
N THR A 95 16.38 -8.73 -14.50
CA THR A 95 17.26 -9.91 -14.52
C THR A 95 17.25 -10.64 -13.17
N THR A 96 17.35 -9.89 -12.07
CA THR A 96 17.34 -10.45 -10.72
C THR A 96 16.03 -11.17 -10.43
N LEU A 97 14.90 -10.56 -10.80
CA LEU A 97 13.57 -11.12 -10.63
C LEU A 97 13.34 -12.35 -11.53
N SER A 98 13.63 -12.27 -12.83
CA SER A 98 13.51 -13.43 -13.74
C SER A 98 14.32 -14.63 -13.26
N ASN A 99 15.54 -14.39 -12.75
CA ASN A 99 16.38 -15.46 -12.20
C ASN A 99 15.84 -16.01 -10.88
N LYS A 100 15.37 -15.15 -9.97
CA LYS A 100 14.79 -15.55 -8.67
C LYS A 100 13.59 -16.47 -8.86
N TYR A 101 12.69 -16.14 -9.80
CA TYR A 101 11.46 -16.88 -10.03
C TYR A 101 11.55 -17.93 -11.13
N ASN A 102 12.65 -17.96 -11.88
CA ASN A 102 12.84 -18.82 -13.07
C ASN A 102 11.63 -18.78 -14.01
N ARG A 103 11.21 -17.54 -14.36
CA ARG A 103 9.94 -17.25 -15.02
C ARG A 103 10.04 -15.98 -15.85
N HIS A 104 9.41 -15.96 -17.03
CA HIS A 104 9.44 -14.79 -17.90
C HIS A 104 8.59 -13.63 -17.32
N ILE A 105 9.11 -12.41 -17.44
CA ILE A 105 8.42 -11.17 -17.05
C ILE A 105 7.62 -10.66 -18.25
N THR A 106 6.30 -10.50 -18.09
CA THR A 106 5.43 -9.94 -19.15
C THR A 106 5.32 -8.43 -19.08
N LYS A 107 5.36 -7.85 -17.87
CA LYS A 107 5.32 -6.39 -17.64
C LYS A 107 6.11 -6.05 -16.38
N SER A 108 6.87 -4.95 -16.40
CA SER A 108 7.54 -4.44 -15.20
C SER A 108 7.68 -2.93 -15.23
N LEU A 109 7.14 -2.24 -14.22
CA LEU A 109 7.21 -0.79 -14.10
C LEU A 109 7.79 -0.39 -12.75
N THR A 110 8.67 0.61 -12.75
CA THR A 110 9.01 1.37 -11.55
C THR A 110 7.84 2.31 -11.25
N ILE A 111 7.27 2.19 -10.06
CA ILE A 111 6.11 2.97 -9.61
C ILE A 111 6.46 4.08 -8.60
N ALA A 112 7.63 3.96 -7.96
CA ALA A 112 8.15 4.97 -7.05
C ALA A 112 9.68 5.01 -7.06
N GLU A 113 10.24 6.22 -7.01
CA GLU A 113 11.67 6.49 -6.86
C GLU A 113 11.93 7.23 -5.54
N LEU A 114 12.86 6.72 -4.74
CA LEU A 114 13.32 7.40 -3.53
C LEU A 114 14.53 8.29 -3.85
N ASN A 115 14.82 9.26 -2.96
CA ASN A 115 15.89 10.26 -3.17
C ASN A 115 17.31 9.65 -3.35
N ASN A 116 17.53 8.43 -2.90
CA ASN A 116 18.78 7.69 -3.02
C ASN A 116 18.84 6.76 -4.24
N GLN A 117 17.96 6.99 -5.23
CA GLN A 117 17.81 6.18 -6.44
C GLN A 117 17.30 4.75 -6.19
N ASP A 118 16.85 4.44 -4.97
CA ASP A 118 16.14 3.18 -4.74
C ASP A 118 14.79 3.22 -5.46
N GLU A 119 14.36 2.08 -5.98
CA GLU A 119 13.17 1.95 -6.80
C GLU A 119 12.19 0.95 -6.17
N ILE A 120 10.90 1.30 -6.16
CA ILE A 120 9.81 0.35 -5.97
C ILE A 120 9.26 -0.01 -7.34
N ASN A 121 9.16 -1.31 -7.61
CA ASN A 121 8.74 -1.85 -8.88
C ASN A 121 7.56 -2.79 -8.72
N LEU A 122 6.66 -2.80 -9.68
CA LEU A 122 5.68 -3.86 -9.89
C LEU A 122 6.09 -4.69 -11.09
N THR A 123 6.06 -6.00 -10.94
CA THR A 123 6.47 -6.96 -11.98
C THR A 123 5.40 -8.04 -12.09
N LEU A 124 4.87 -8.24 -13.29
CA LEU A 124 3.97 -9.32 -13.64
C LEU A 124 4.74 -10.38 -14.42
N PHE A 125 4.57 -11.64 -14.02
CA PHE A 125 5.15 -12.79 -14.69
C PHE A 125 4.13 -13.51 -15.58
N GLU A 126 4.60 -14.20 -16.62
CA GLU A 126 3.77 -15.05 -17.49
C GLU A 126 2.99 -16.08 -16.66
N VAL A 127 1.73 -16.41 -16.97
CA VAL A 127 1.04 -17.52 -16.26
C VAL A 127 1.71 -18.86 -16.60
N LYS A 128 1.96 -19.71 -15.60
CA LYS A 128 2.61 -21.02 -15.77
C LYS A 128 1.89 -22.09 -14.97
N ASN A 129 1.34 -23.11 -15.63
CA ASN A 129 0.59 -24.21 -15.00
C ASN A 129 -0.49 -23.70 -14.02
N ASP A 130 -1.34 -22.78 -14.47
CA ASP A 130 -2.37 -22.10 -13.68
C ASP A 130 -1.87 -21.31 -12.46
N SER A 131 -0.56 -21.13 -12.29
CA SER A 131 -0.01 -20.18 -11.33
C SER A 131 0.08 -18.82 -11.99
N ALA A 132 -0.54 -17.81 -11.41
CA ALA A 132 -0.31 -16.39 -11.71
C ALA A 132 0.59 -15.77 -10.63
N LEU A 133 1.43 -14.81 -11.00
CA LEU A 133 2.35 -14.15 -10.07
C LEU A 133 2.58 -12.69 -10.46
N ALA A 134 2.24 -11.79 -9.55
CA ALA A 134 2.74 -10.42 -9.54
C ALA A 134 3.67 -10.24 -8.32
N VAL A 135 4.63 -9.32 -8.42
CA VAL A 135 5.60 -9.04 -7.37
C VAL A 135 5.78 -7.53 -7.23
N LEU A 136 5.62 -7.02 -6.01
CA LEU A 136 6.15 -5.71 -5.64
C LEU A 136 7.58 -5.92 -5.13
N SER A 137 8.53 -5.13 -5.62
CA SER A 137 9.93 -5.25 -5.22
C SER A 137 10.55 -3.91 -4.88
N TYR A 138 11.46 -3.93 -3.92
CA TYR A 138 12.31 -2.80 -3.56
C TYR A 138 13.77 -3.21 -3.77
N LEU A 139 14.48 -2.46 -4.61
CA LEU A 139 15.91 -2.66 -4.84
C LEU A 139 16.69 -1.65 -4.00
N HIS A 140 17.57 -2.15 -3.14
CA HIS A 140 18.47 -1.33 -2.33
C HIS A 140 19.84 -1.99 -2.24
N ASN A 141 20.91 -1.27 -2.64
CA ASN A 141 22.28 -1.78 -2.57
C ASN A 141 22.47 -3.19 -3.15
N ASN A 142 21.88 -3.45 -4.32
CA ASN A 142 21.83 -4.77 -5.00
C ASN A 142 21.10 -5.90 -4.24
N GLN A 143 20.44 -5.59 -3.12
CA GLN A 143 19.55 -6.51 -2.45
C GLN A 143 18.11 -6.21 -2.86
N ILE A 144 17.40 -7.25 -3.25
CA ILE A 144 15.98 -7.15 -3.61
C ILE A 144 15.13 -7.68 -2.47
N ILE A 145 14.20 -6.84 -2.01
CA ILE A 145 13.14 -7.23 -1.08
C ILE A 145 11.86 -7.39 -1.90
N THR A 146 11.14 -8.50 -1.73
CA THR A 146 9.92 -8.77 -2.52
C THR A 146 8.69 -8.97 -1.65
N LEU A 147 7.55 -8.58 -2.21
CA LEU A 147 6.21 -8.95 -1.79
C LEU A 147 5.56 -9.69 -2.96
N ASP A 148 5.25 -10.96 -2.74
CA ASP A 148 4.74 -11.82 -3.78
C ASP A 148 3.21 -11.87 -3.69
N PHE A 149 2.54 -11.74 -4.82
CA PHE A 149 1.10 -11.91 -4.98
C PHE A 149 0.85 -13.18 -5.81
N PRO A 150 1.08 -14.39 -5.26
CA PRO A 150 0.76 -15.62 -5.94
C PRO A 150 -0.76 -15.83 -5.97
N ALA A 151 -1.27 -16.31 -7.10
CA ALA A 151 -2.67 -16.66 -7.25
C ALA A 151 -2.82 -17.89 -8.15
N LYS A 152 -3.97 -18.55 -8.03
CA LYS A 152 -4.42 -19.48 -9.07
C LYS A 152 -5.04 -18.63 -10.17
N TYR A 153 -4.59 -18.83 -11.41
CA TYR A 153 -5.15 -18.13 -12.55
C TYR A 153 -6.62 -18.50 -12.73
N ASP A 154 -7.43 -17.46 -12.86
CA ASP A 154 -8.83 -17.49 -13.20
C ASP A 154 -9.12 -16.28 -14.08
N GLU A 155 -9.73 -16.50 -15.25
CA GLU A 155 -9.96 -15.45 -16.24
C GLU A 155 -10.95 -14.38 -15.79
N MET A 156 -11.69 -14.61 -14.70
CA MET A 156 -12.63 -13.66 -14.13
C MET A 156 -12.07 -12.97 -12.89
N SER A 157 -11.35 -13.68 -12.02
CA SER A 157 -10.94 -13.20 -10.70
C SER A 157 -9.67 -13.90 -10.19
N THR A 158 -8.50 -13.46 -10.66
CA THR A 158 -7.22 -14.05 -10.24
C THR A 158 -6.74 -13.49 -8.88
N TRP A 159 -6.64 -12.17 -8.72
CA TRP A 159 -6.16 -11.50 -7.51
C TRP A 159 -7.25 -10.74 -6.77
N ARG A 160 -8.24 -10.21 -7.49
CA ARG A 160 -9.39 -9.48 -6.96
C ARG A 160 -10.65 -9.94 -7.70
N VAL A 161 -11.82 -9.75 -7.07
CA VAL A 161 -13.12 -9.98 -7.72
C VAL A 161 -13.21 -9.07 -8.94
N ASP A 162 -13.62 -9.67 -10.06
CA ASP A 162 -13.81 -9.05 -11.37
C ASP A 162 -12.57 -8.33 -11.93
N ASP A 163 -11.36 -8.83 -11.62
CA ASP A 163 -10.11 -8.30 -12.21
C ASP A 163 -9.82 -8.83 -13.62
N GLY A 164 -10.66 -9.73 -14.14
CA GLY A 164 -10.52 -10.29 -15.49
C GLY A 164 -9.22 -11.06 -15.70
N GLY A 165 -8.62 -11.59 -14.64
CA GLY A 165 -7.32 -12.25 -14.70
C GLY A 165 -6.15 -11.31 -14.95
N ILE A 166 -6.34 -9.99 -14.79
CA ILE A 166 -5.34 -8.96 -15.07
C ILE A 166 -4.90 -8.30 -13.76
N PHE A 167 -3.59 -8.34 -13.50
CA PHE A 167 -2.99 -7.51 -12.46
C PHE A 167 -2.76 -6.10 -13.00
N ASP A 168 -3.77 -5.23 -12.85
CA ASP A 168 -3.61 -3.82 -13.19
C ASP A 168 -2.68 -3.12 -12.19
N PHE A 169 -1.66 -2.45 -12.69
CA PHE A 169 -0.66 -1.78 -11.86
C PHE A 169 -1.24 -0.51 -11.24
N GLU A 170 -2.28 0.08 -11.83
CA GLU A 170 -2.96 1.24 -11.26
C GLU A 170 -3.74 0.90 -9.98
N ASN A 171 -4.13 -0.37 -9.83
CA ASN A 171 -4.88 -0.83 -8.67
C ASN A 171 -4.00 -0.93 -7.41
N LEU A 172 -2.69 -1.13 -7.54
CA LEU A 172 -1.77 -1.22 -6.40
C LEU A 172 -0.89 0.03 -6.29
N GLN A 173 -1.15 0.87 -5.29
CA GLN A 173 -0.45 2.13 -5.10
C GLN A 173 0.35 2.15 -3.80
N VAL A 174 1.57 2.69 -3.87
CA VAL A 174 2.36 3.02 -2.68
C VAL A 174 1.86 4.35 -2.10
N LEU A 175 1.56 4.37 -0.81
CA LEU A 175 1.05 5.53 -0.08
C LEU A 175 2.14 6.24 0.72
N SER A 176 2.99 5.49 1.41
CA SER A 176 4.09 6.01 2.22
C SER A 176 5.21 4.99 2.40
N ILE A 177 6.42 5.49 2.63
CA ILE A 177 7.62 4.68 2.86
C ILE A 177 8.37 5.23 4.09
N PHE A 178 8.89 4.32 4.91
CA PHE A 178 9.73 4.66 6.06
C PHE A 178 10.98 3.78 6.10
N GLN A 179 12.07 4.33 6.61
CA GLN A 179 13.32 3.63 6.84
C GLN A 179 13.63 3.54 8.34
N SER A 180 13.95 2.34 8.81
CA SER A 180 14.41 2.09 10.19
C SER A 180 15.64 1.19 10.16
N GLY A 181 16.82 1.81 10.26
CA GLY A 181 18.10 1.10 10.11
C GLY A 181 18.22 0.41 8.74
N LYS A 182 18.21 -0.92 8.72
CA LYS A 182 18.23 -1.74 7.49
C LYS A 182 16.84 -2.20 7.02
N SER A 183 15.79 -1.86 7.78
CA SER A 183 14.41 -2.21 7.48
C SER A 183 13.74 -1.07 6.72
N ILE A 184 12.88 -1.42 5.76
CA ILE A 184 11.96 -0.52 5.08
C ILE A 184 10.53 -0.94 5.41
N LYS A 185 9.69 0.06 5.70
CA LYS A 185 8.25 -0.13 5.86
C LYS A 185 7.50 0.59 4.73
N ILE A 186 6.45 -0.03 4.19
CA ILE A 186 5.69 0.50 3.05
C ILE A 186 4.20 0.37 3.34
N ALA A 187 3.46 1.47 3.24
CA ALA A 187 2.01 1.44 3.21
C ALA A 187 1.52 1.41 1.76
N THR A 188 0.56 0.56 1.46
CA THR A 188 -0.05 0.43 0.13
C THR A 188 -1.57 0.42 0.21
N VAL A 189 -2.21 0.80 -0.89
CA VAL A 189 -3.61 0.47 -1.17
C VAL A 189 -3.69 -0.44 -2.39
N PHE A 190 -4.52 -1.49 -2.31
CA PHE A 190 -4.86 -2.35 -3.44
C PHE A 190 -6.37 -2.28 -3.70
N TRP A 191 -6.75 -1.58 -4.77
CA TRP A 191 -8.11 -1.43 -5.24
C TRP A 191 -8.65 -2.73 -5.87
N GLY A 192 -9.96 -2.92 -5.77
CA GLY A 192 -10.75 -3.90 -6.50
C GLY A 192 -12.15 -3.36 -6.74
N ALA A 193 -12.99 -4.10 -7.45
CA ALA A 193 -14.32 -3.65 -7.86
C ALA A 193 -15.21 -3.18 -6.69
N GLU A 194 -15.15 -3.89 -5.56
CA GLU A 194 -16.02 -3.62 -4.42
C GLU A 194 -15.42 -2.68 -3.36
N GLY A 195 -14.13 -2.37 -3.45
CA GLY A 195 -13.42 -1.78 -2.33
C GLY A 195 -11.91 -1.79 -2.46
N TYR A 196 -11.24 -1.56 -1.34
CA TYR A 196 -9.79 -1.49 -1.28
C TYR A 196 -9.25 -2.18 -0.03
N ASN A 197 -8.05 -2.74 -0.17
CA ASN A 197 -7.26 -3.24 0.94
C ASN A 197 -6.10 -2.29 1.21
N LEU A 198 -5.98 -1.84 2.45
CA LEU A 198 -4.82 -1.11 2.94
C LEU A 198 -3.91 -2.08 3.68
N ASN A 199 -2.62 -1.99 3.43
CA ASN A 199 -1.64 -2.80 4.13
C ASN A 199 -0.41 -1.99 4.49
N PHE A 200 0.16 -2.29 5.63
CA PHE A 200 1.44 -1.77 6.07
C PHE A 200 2.42 -2.94 6.19
N TYR A 201 3.46 -2.91 5.37
CA TYR A 201 4.46 -3.97 5.30
C TYR A 201 5.75 -3.54 5.97
N GLU A 202 6.48 -4.50 6.55
CA GLU A 202 7.86 -4.34 6.96
C GLU A 202 8.76 -5.38 6.28
N SER A 203 9.94 -4.96 5.84
CA SER A 203 10.95 -5.88 5.31
C SER A 203 11.57 -6.73 6.42
N THR A 204 11.53 -8.05 6.27
CA THR A 204 12.20 -9.01 7.16
C THR A 204 12.83 -10.10 6.32
N ALA A 205 14.15 -10.26 6.40
CA ALA A 205 14.90 -11.33 5.71
C ALA A 205 14.64 -11.40 4.19
N GLY A 206 14.63 -10.25 3.50
CA GLY A 206 14.50 -10.18 2.04
C GLY A 206 13.06 -10.29 1.51
N VAL A 207 12.06 -10.30 2.39
CA VAL A 207 10.64 -10.26 2.00
C VAL A 207 9.88 -9.21 2.81
N PHE A 208 8.80 -8.68 2.23
CA PHE A 208 7.84 -7.85 2.95
C PHE A 208 6.83 -8.72 3.70
N LYS A 209 6.51 -8.35 4.94
CA LYS A 209 5.47 -8.99 5.76
C LYS A 209 4.46 -7.96 6.22
N SER A 210 3.17 -8.30 6.15
CA SER A 210 2.09 -7.47 6.69
C SER A 210 2.26 -7.34 8.21
N ILE A 211 2.31 -6.10 8.70
CA ILE A 211 2.38 -5.74 10.12
C ILE A 211 1.12 -5.00 10.59
N ALA A 212 0.32 -4.47 9.65
CA ALA A 212 -1.03 -3.98 9.88
C ALA A 212 -1.85 -4.01 8.59
N GLU A 213 -3.16 -4.18 8.71
CA GLU A 213 -4.09 -4.19 7.58
C GLU A 213 -5.41 -3.49 7.93
N ALA A 214 -6.03 -2.92 6.91
CA ALA A 214 -7.37 -2.36 6.96
C ALA A 214 -8.04 -2.54 5.59
N TYR A 215 -9.34 -2.33 5.50
CA TYR A 215 -10.06 -2.37 4.24
C TYR A 215 -11.20 -1.36 4.28
N GLY A 216 -11.72 -1.04 3.10
CA GLY A 216 -12.94 -0.26 2.96
C GLY A 216 -13.75 -0.74 1.76
N TYR A 217 -15.06 -0.70 1.93
CA TYR A 217 -16.06 -0.96 0.90
C TYR A 217 -16.37 0.34 0.17
N SER A 218 -16.21 0.34 -1.14
CA SER A 218 -16.38 1.54 -1.98
C SER A 218 -17.15 1.27 -3.27
N ALA A 219 -17.83 0.12 -3.38
CA ALA A 219 -18.58 -0.23 -4.58
C ALA A 219 -19.53 0.91 -5.01
N PRO A 220 -19.53 1.31 -6.30
CA PRO A 220 -20.43 2.32 -6.82
C PRO A 220 -21.91 1.91 -6.65
N GLN A 221 -22.82 2.90 -6.68
CA GLN A 221 -24.26 2.65 -6.81
C GLN A 221 -24.63 2.50 -8.28
#